data_AF-A0ABC8S3S7-F1
#
_entry.id   AF-A0ABC8S3S7-F1
#
_cell.length_a   1.000
_cell.length_b   1.000
_cell.length_c   1.000
_cell.angle_alpha   90.00
_cell.angle_beta   90.00
_cell.angle_gamma   90.00
#
_symmetry.space_group_name_H-M   'P 1'
#
loop_
_entity.id
_entity.type
_entity.pdbx_description
1 polymer ?
#
loop_
_entity_poly.entity_id
_entity_poly.type
_entity_poly.pdbx_seq_one_letter_code
_entity_poly.pdbx_strand_id
1 'polypeptide(L)' 'MDDLSTKKCVPCNSEDLRPMTKEAANELIQKIPEWNLVNEDGMLKLHRSWKVKSFTKGMEFFQVVANVAEAEGISST' A
#
# COMPACT_ATOMS: atom_id res chain seq x y z
N MET A 1 -13.22 -9.60 12.77
CA MET A 1 -12.30 -9.47 11.62
C MET A 1 -11.75 -8.06 11.64
N ASP A 2 -10.46 -7.90 11.88
CA ASP A 2 -9.84 -6.58 12.03
C ASP A 2 -9.86 -5.78 10.72
N ASP A 3 -10.14 -4.49 10.88
CA ASP A 3 -10.02 -3.49 9.82
C ASP A 3 -8.54 -3.24 9.51
N LEU A 4 -8.19 -3.26 8.23
CA LEU A 4 -6.80 -3.02 7.80
C LEU A 4 -6.40 -1.56 8.03
N SER A 5 -7.36 -0.63 8.04
CA SER A 5 -7.07 0.80 8.24
C SER A 5 -6.58 1.13 9.65
N THR A 6 -6.85 0.27 10.64
CA THR A 6 -6.41 0.47 12.04
C THR A 6 -5.03 -0.13 12.31
N LYS A 7 -4.41 -0.81 11.34
CA LYS A 7 -3.05 -1.34 11.47
C LYS A 7 -2.05 -0.22 11.23
N LYS A 8 -1.03 -0.14 12.09
CA LYS A 8 0.01 0.88 11.99
C LYS A 8 1.18 0.39 11.15
N CYS A 9 1.62 1.24 10.22
CA CYS A 9 2.83 1.00 9.46
C CYS A 9 4.04 1.17 10.38
N VAL A 10 5.05 0.32 10.22
CA VAL A 10 6.34 0.43 10.89
C VAL A 10 7.43 0.67 9.84
N PRO A 11 8.52 1.40 10.17
CA PRO A 11 9.56 1.72 9.21
C PRO A 11 10.11 0.49 8.49
N CYS A 12 10.12 0.50 7.15
CA CYS A 12 10.48 -0.64 6.31
C CYS A 12 11.90 -1.20 6.51
N ASN A 13 12.75 -0.46 7.19
CA ASN A 13 14.17 -0.75 7.47
C ASN A 13 14.43 -1.33 8.86
N SER A 14 13.41 -1.61 9.67
CA SER A 14 13.63 -2.31 10.95
C SER A 14 14.10 -3.74 10.71
N GLU A 15 15.13 -4.19 11.43
CA GLU A 15 15.73 -5.53 11.29
C GLU A 15 14.72 -6.69 11.46
N ASP A 16 13.61 -6.43 12.16
CA ASP A 16 12.57 -7.42 12.44
C ASP A 16 11.52 -7.59 11.32
N LEU A 17 11.58 -6.75 10.27
CA LEU A 17 10.61 -6.82 9.18
C LEU A 17 10.94 -7.96 8.21
N ARG A 18 10.04 -8.94 8.18
CA ARG A 18 10.05 -10.01 7.19
C ARG A 18 8.95 -9.81 6.16
N PRO A 19 9.18 -10.15 4.88
CA PRO A 19 8.13 -10.19 3.88
C PRO A 19 6.95 -11.04 4.36
N MET A 20 5.75 -10.60 4.04
CA MET A 20 4.53 -11.37 4.29
C MET A 20 4.58 -12.68 3.50
N THR A 21 4.06 -13.77 4.08
CA THR A 21 3.93 -15.03 3.35
C THR A 21 2.91 -14.90 2.23
N LYS A 22 3.07 -15.71 1.17
CA LYS A 22 2.16 -15.69 0.03
C LYS A 22 0.73 -16.04 0.44
N GLU A 23 0.58 -16.96 1.39
CA GLU A 23 -0.71 -17.43 1.90
C GLU A 23 -1.44 -16.28 2.59
N ALA A 24 -0.77 -15.62 3.56
CA ALA A 24 -1.35 -14.48 4.27
C ALA A 24 -1.69 -13.32 3.33
N ALA A 25 -0.85 -13.05 2.33
CA ALA A 25 -1.12 -12.03 1.33
C ALA A 25 -2.39 -12.34 0.51
N ASN A 26 -2.58 -13.61 0.09
CA ASN A 26 -3.77 -14.04 -0.65
C ASN A 26 -5.06 -14.00 0.18
N GLU A 27 -4.97 -14.15 1.51
CA GLU A 27 -6.12 -13.98 2.40
C GLU A 27 -6.49 -12.49 2.57
N LEU A 28 -5.49 -11.63 2.79
CA LEU A 28 -5.71 -10.21 3.05
C LEU A 28 -6.13 -9.41 1.81
N ILE A 29 -5.66 -9.77 0.62
CA ILE A 29 -6.03 -9.09 -0.64
C ILE A 29 -7.55 -9.12 -0.89
N GLN A 30 -8.27 -10.13 -0.36
CA GLN A 30 -9.73 -10.23 -0.46
C GLN A 30 -10.47 -9.09 0.26
N LYS A 31 -9.83 -8.43 1.23
CA LYS A 31 -10.40 -7.30 1.97
C LYS A 31 -10.29 -5.96 1.24
N ILE A 32 -9.43 -5.87 0.23
CA ILE A 32 -9.14 -4.62 -0.50
C ILE A 32 -9.40 -4.82 -2.00
N PRO A 33 -10.68 -4.90 -2.40
CA PRO A 33 -11.04 -5.09 -3.81
C PRO A 33 -10.38 -3.99 -4.66
N GLU A 34 -10.00 -4.35 -5.90
CA GLU A 34 -9.26 -3.52 -6.87
C GLU A 34 -7.72 -3.48 -6.71
N TRP A 35 -7.17 -3.99 -5.61
CA TRP A 35 -5.72 -4.21 -5.48
C TRP A 35 -5.33 -5.59 -5.97
N ASN A 36 -4.14 -5.69 -6.58
CA ASN A 36 -3.59 -6.93 -7.12
C ASN A 36 -2.25 -7.24 -6.46
N LEU A 37 -1.94 -8.53 -6.29
CA LEU A 37 -0.60 -8.98 -5.93
C LEU A 37 0.19 -9.26 -7.22
N VAL A 38 1.29 -8.52 -7.41
CA VAL A 38 2.21 -8.71 -8.53
C VAL A 38 3.56 -9.19 -8.00
N ASN A 39 4.20 -10.09 -8.72
CA ASN A 39 5.57 -10.52 -8.42
C ASN A 39 6.53 -9.70 -9.27
N GLU A 40 7.35 -8.88 -8.63
CA GLU A 40 8.38 -8.05 -9.26
C GLU A 40 9.72 -8.40 -8.62
N ASP A 41 10.65 -8.92 -9.42
CA ASP A 41 11.99 -9.36 -8.99
C ASP A 41 11.99 -10.37 -7.83
N GLY A 42 11.01 -11.27 -7.80
CA GLY A 42 10.88 -12.27 -6.74
C GLY A 42 10.19 -11.76 -5.47
N MET A 43 9.77 -10.49 -5.44
CA MET A 43 9.07 -9.86 -4.33
C MET A 43 7.60 -9.63 -4.66
N LEU A 44 6.70 -10.04 -3.77
CA LEU A 44 5.28 -9.72 -3.90
C LEU A 44 5.02 -8.25 -3.52
N LYS A 45 4.37 -7.52 -4.43
CA LYS A 45 3.99 -6.11 -4.25
C LYS A 45 2.50 -5.93 -4.49
N LEU A 46 1.92 -4.94 -3.80
CA LEU A 46 0.55 -4.50 -4.06
C LEU A 46 0.55 -3.52 -5.24
N HIS A 47 -0.36 -3.74 -6.19
CA HIS A 47 -0.51 -2.89 -7.35
C HIS A 47 -1.98 -2.54 -7.60
N ARG A 48 -2.24 -1.26 -7.85
CA ARG A 48 -3.54 -0.75 -8.27
C ARG A 48 -3.33 0.40 -9.26
N SER A 49 -4.18 0.45 -10.27
CA SER A 49 -4.17 1.52 -11.27
C SER A 49 -5.44 2.35 -11.14
N TRP A 50 -5.29 3.67 -11.22
CA TRP A 50 -6.41 4.61 -11.22
C TRP A 50 -6.47 5.36 -12.54
N LYS A 51 -7.67 5.49 -13.08
CA LYS A 51 -7.93 6.35 -14.25
C LYS A 51 -8.47 7.69 -13.78
N VAL A 52 -7.73 8.75 -14.08
CA VAL A 52 -8.11 10.13 -13.74
C VAL A 52 -8.52 10.91 -14.99
N LYS A 53 -9.34 11.95 -14.80
CA LYS A 53 -9.91 12.73 -15.90
C LYS A 53 -8.87 13.60 -16.62
N SER A 54 -7.83 14.02 -15.93
CA SER A 54 -6.73 14.84 -16.46
C SER A 54 -5.49 14.71 -15.57
N PHE A 55 -4.34 15.17 -16.07
CA PHE A 55 -3.09 15.16 -15.32
C PHE A 55 -3.19 15.93 -13.99
N THR A 56 -3.77 17.14 -13.99
CA THR A 56 -3.97 17.95 -12.78
C THR A 56 -4.82 17.22 -11.74
N LYS A 57 -5.87 16.51 -12.15
CA LYS A 57 -6.68 15.69 -11.23
C LYS A 57 -5.91 14.48 -10.70
N GLY A 58 -4.97 13.93 -11.47
CA GLY A 58 -4.01 12.95 -10.99
C GLY A 58 -3.13 13.50 -9.87
N MET A 59 -2.59 14.71 -10.04
CA MET A 59 -1.76 15.34 -9.02
C MET A 59 -2.54 15.65 -7.73
N GLU A 60 -3.77 16.15 -7.84
CA GLU A 60 -4.66 16.34 -6.68
C GLU A 60 -4.91 15.01 -5.93
N PHE A 61 -5.13 13.92 -6.66
CA PHE A 61 -5.26 12.58 -6.07
C PHE A 61 -3.98 12.15 -5.35
N PHE A 62 -2.80 12.33 -5.97
CA PHE A 62 -1.52 12.04 -5.34
C PHE A 62 -1.29 12.85 -4.06
N GLN A 63 -1.71 14.12 -4.02
CA GLN A 63 -1.61 14.94 -2.81
C GLN A 63 -2.43 14.36 -1.65
N VAL A 64 -3.63 13.85 -1.92
CA VAL A 64 -4.46 13.18 -0.90
C VAL A 64 -3.76 11.93 -0.38
N VAL A 65 -3.19 11.12 -1.26
CA VAL A 65 -2.43 9.92 -0.89
C VAL A 65 -1.20 10.29 -0.05
N ALA A 66 -0.45 11.33 -0.44
CA ALA A 66 0.72 11.81 0.29
C ALA A 66 0.36 12.26 1.71
N ASN A 67 -0.74 13.00 1.88
CA ASN A 67 -1.19 13.44 3.20
C ASN A 67 -1.52 12.26 4.12
N VAL A 68 -2.09 11.18 3.58
CA VAL A 68 -2.36 9.94 4.35
C VAL A 68 -1.06 9.25 4.73
N ALA A 69 -0.08 9.17 3.82
CA ALA A 69 1.22 8.56 4.09
C ALA A 69 2.00 9.32 5.19
N GLU A 70 2.06 10.64 5.10
CA GLU A 70 2.69 11.51 6.11
C GLU A 70 2.02 11.35 7.48
N ALA A 71 0.68 11.28 7.54
CA ALA A 71 -0.06 11.07 8.78
C ALA A 71 0.22 9.70 9.45
N GLU A 72 0.62 8.70 8.66
CA GLU A 72 1.07 7.39 9.14
C GLU A 72 2.57 7.34 9.45
N GLY A 73 3.28 8.47 9.34
CA GLY A 73 4.73 8.56 9.61
C GLY A 73 5.60 8.00 8.49
N ILE A 74 5.03 7.75 7.30
CA ILE A 74 5.76 7.39 6.08
C ILE A 74 6.20 8.69 5.41
N SER A 75 7.18 9.36 6.01
CA SER A 75 7.81 10.55 5.42
C SER A 75 9.04 10.13 4.63
N SER A 76 9.18 10.63 3.41
CA SER A 76 10.44 10.54 2.66
C SER A 76 11.41 11.61 3.16
N THR A 77 11.93 11.45 4.37
CA THR A 77 13.06 12.25 4.87
C THR A 77 14.21 11.34 5.23
#